data_AF-A0A7S0R003-F1
#
_entry.id   AF-A0A7S0R003-F1
#
_cell.length_a   1.000
_cell.length_b   1.000
_cell.length_c   1.000
_cell.angle_alpha   90.00
_cell.angle_beta   90.00
_cell.angle_gamma   90.00
#
_symmetry.space_group_name_H-M   'P 1'
#
loop_
_entity.id
_entity.type
_entity.pdbx_description
1 polymer ?
#
loop_
_entity_poly.entity_id
_entity_poly.type
_entity_poly.pdbx_seq_one_letter_code
_entity_poly.pdbx_strand_id
1 'polypeptide(L)'
;DCAAVVMNLRSSVSRVGNPAAAAAMRRLRTAEVRLQVMQADDETEYSASAETSDLTRKLADQAKSVKALLETDCAAPVLLGEQAVALYALLKAKCAFEQVEPLLAEVRAKHPTILEEVETSGNLNYELEAQLDEIIKAL
;
A
#
# COMPACT_ATOMS: atom_id res chain seq x y z
N ASP A 1 21.00 15.22 8.12
CA ASP A 1 19.74 15.22 8.88
C ASP A 1 18.54 15.31 7.96
N CYS A 2 17.93 14.18 7.66
CA CYS A 2 16.60 14.17 7.07
C CYS A 2 15.61 14.02 8.23
N ALA A 3 14.89 15.10 8.55
CA ALA A 3 13.83 15.01 9.55
C ALA A 3 12.71 14.14 8.98
N ALA A 4 12.24 13.16 9.75
CA ALA A 4 11.08 12.37 9.38
C ALA A 4 9.90 13.31 9.13
N VAL A 5 9.50 13.45 7.86
CA VAL A 5 8.36 14.28 7.48
C VAL A 5 7.09 13.49 7.75
N VAL A 6 6.41 13.84 8.84
CA VAL A 6 5.10 13.26 9.14
C VAL A 6 4.07 13.88 8.19
N MET A 7 3.60 13.10 7.22
CA MET A 7 2.57 13.54 6.27
C MET A 7 1.17 13.33 6.83
N ASN A 8 0.40 14.40 6.95
CA ASN A 8 -1.00 14.32 7.33
C ASN A 8 -1.88 14.05 6.10
N LEU A 9 -2.44 12.84 6.01
CA LEU A 9 -3.26 12.39 4.87
C LEU A 9 -4.56 13.18 4.69
N ARG A 10 -5.11 13.80 5.75
CA ARG A 10 -6.36 14.57 5.68
C ARG A 10 -6.15 15.91 4.99
N SER A 11 -5.10 16.63 5.38
CA SER A 11 -4.77 17.96 4.86
C SER A 11 -3.97 17.94 3.56
N SER A 12 -3.24 16.86 3.28
CA SER A 12 -2.43 16.73 2.06
C SER A 12 -3.31 16.42 0.85
N VAL A 13 -3.29 17.28 -0.17
CA VAL A 13 -4.08 17.11 -1.39
C VAL A 13 -3.26 17.42 -2.64
N SER A 14 -3.47 16.62 -3.69
CA SER A 14 -2.96 16.90 -5.03
C SER A 14 -4.10 17.47 -5.89
N ARG A 15 -3.89 18.66 -6.48
CA ARG A 15 -4.87 19.29 -7.37
C ARG A 15 -5.08 18.51 -8.66
N VAL A 16 -4.02 17.86 -9.16
CA VAL A 16 -4.12 17.01 -10.35
C VAL A 16 -4.72 15.66 -9.99
N GLY A 17 -4.31 15.10 -8.85
CA GLY A 17 -4.90 13.87 -8.30
C GLY A 17 -4.64 12.64 -9.16
N ASN A 18 -5.65 11.77 -9.27
CA ASN A 18 -5.57 10.46 -9.91
C ASN A 18 -5.04 10.49 -11.37
N PRO A 19 -5.42 11.45 -12.24
CA PRO A 19 -4.86 11.57 -13.59
C PRO A 19 -3.34 11.61 -13.69
N ALA A 20 -2.64 12.20 -12.71
CA ALA A 20 -1.17 12.28 -12.70
C ALA A 20 -0.49 11.06 -12.05
N ALA A 21 -1.24 10.20 -11.34
CA ALA A 21 -0.67 9.00 -10.73
C ALA A 21 -0.28 7.97 -11.80
N ALA A 22 0.75 7.18 -11.53
CA ALA A 22 1.11 6.03 -12.38
C ALA A 22 -0.08 5.08 -12.56
N ALA A 23 -0.18 4.40 -13.71
CA ALA A 23 -1.31 3.54 -14.02
C ALA A 23 -1.48 2.40 -12.99
N ALA A 24 -0.36 1.84 -12.52
CA ALA A 24 -0.32 0.86 -11.42
C ALA A 24 -0.98 1.42 -10.15
N MET A 25 -0.61 2.63 -9.74
CA MET A 25 -1.16 3.28 -8.53
C MET A 25 -2.64 3.65 -8.67
N ARG A 26 -3.08 4.05 -9.87
CA ARG A 26 -4.50 4.28 -10.15
C ARG A 26 -5.31 3.00 -10.00
N ARG A 27 -4.77 1.89 -10.51
CA ARG A 27 -5.42 0.59 -10.51
C ARG A 27 -5.60 0.01 -9.12
N LEU A 28 -4.64 0.28 -8.23
CA LEU A 28 -4.69 -0.03 -6.81
C LEU A 28 -5.68 0.83 -6.01
N ARG A 29 -6.34 1.80 -6.65
CA ARG A 29 -7.36 2.67 -6.05
C ARG A 29 -6.88 3.37 -4.77
N THR A 30 -5.65 3.89 -4.79
CA THR A 30 -5.01 4.60 -3.67
C THR A 30 -5.86 5.74 -3.09
N ALA A 31 -6.74 6.36 -3.88
CA ALA A 31 -7.71 7.34 -3.39
C ALA A 31 -8.75 6.74 -2.42
N GLU A 32 -9.23 5.53 -2.66
CA GLU A 32 -10.15 4.81 -1.76
C GLU A 32 -9.41 4.41 -0.48
N VAL A 33 -8.16 3.99 -0.60
CA VAL A 33 -7.29 3.66 0.54
C VAL A 33 -7.12 4.85 1.46
N ARG A 34 -6.86 6.04 0.91
CA ARG A 34 -6.78 7.28 1.70
C ARG A 34 -8.06 7.53 2.50
N LEU A 35 -9.23 7.34 1.87
CA LEU A 35 -10.52 7.52 2.56
C LEU A 35 -10.71 6.49 3.67
N GLN A 36 -10.35 5.23 3.45
CA GLN A 36 -10.43 4.17 4.46
C GLN A 36 -9.53 4.48 5.67
N VAL A 37 -8.32 4.96 5.42
CA VAL A 37 -7.40 5.37 6.48
C VAL A 37 -7.97 6.55 7.28
N MET A 38 -8.58 7.52 6.61
CA MET A 38 -9.24 8.65 7.30
C MET A 38 -10.45 8.21 8.12
N GLN A 39 -11.25 7.29 7.61
CA GLN A 39 -12.38 6.71 8.34
C GLN A 39 -11.91 5.93 9.57
N ALA A 40 -10.86 5.11 9.43
CA ALA A 40 -10.27 4.39 10.55
C ALA A 40 -9.78 5.34 11.64
N ASP A 41 -9.16 6.47 11.27
CA ASP A 41 -8.74 7.49 12.25
C ASP A 41 -9.92 8.08 13.01
N ASP A 42 -10.99 8.47 12.30
CA ASP A 42 -12.22 8.99 12.92
C ASP A 42 -12.88 7.95 13.86
N GLU A 43 -12.86 6.67 13.47
CA GLU A 43 -13.40 5.58 14.29
C GLU A 43 -12.52 5.26 15.51
N THR A 44 -11.19 5.36 15.41
CA THR A 44 -10.29 5.17 16.57
C THR A 44 -10.46 6.27 17.62
N GLU A 45 -10.68 7.51 17.19
CA GLU A 45 -10.95 8.62 18.10
C GLU A 45 -12.30 8.45 18.81
N TYR A 46 -13.31 7.95 18.10
CA TYR A 46 -14.65 7.72 18.67
C TYR A 46 -14.73 6.47 19.56
N SER A 47 -14.08 5.36 19.15
CA SER A 47 -14.11 4.07 19.87
C SER A 47 -13.30 4.06 21.16
N ALA A 48 -12.44 5.05 21.40
CA ALA A 48 -11.88 5.30 22.74
C ALA A 48 -12.96 5.48 23.83
N SER A 49 -14.22 5.71 23.43
CA SER A 49 -15.37 5.91 24.32
C SER A 49 -16.45 4.83 24.26
N ALA A 50 -16.37 3.83 23.36
CA ALA A 50 -17.46 2.86 23.13
C ALA A 50 -16.97 1.46 22.70
N GLU A 51 -17.80 0.43 22.89
CA GLU A 51 -17.52 -0.92 22.39
C GLU A 51 -17.49 -0.94 20.85
N THR A 52 -16.36 -1.40 20.30
CA THR A 52 -16.04 -1.34 18.88
C THR A 52 -16.59 -2.56 18.13
N SER A 53 -17.23 -2.35 16.98
CA SER A 53 -17.72 -3.43 16.12
C SER A 53 -16.57 -4.22 15.45
N ASP A 54 -16.80 -5.49 15.10
CA ASP A 54 -15.79 -6.32 14.40
C ASP A 54 -15.39 -5.77 13.03
N LEU A 55 -16.28 -5.03 12.36
CA LEU A 55 -15.98 -4.38 11.07
C LEU A 55 -15.02 -3.20 11.25
N THR A 56 -15.26 -2.39 12.27
CA THR A 56 -14.40 -1.26 12.67
C THR A 56 -13.00 -1.73 13.05
N ARG A 57 -12.88 -2.86 13.77
CA ARG A 57 -11.57 -3.44 14.10
C ARG A 57 -10.77 -3.81 12.84
N LYS A 58 -11.41 -4.48 11.88
CA LYS A 58 -10.75 -4.85 10.61
C LYS A 58 -10.31 -3.63 9.79
N LEU A 59 -11.13 -2.57 9.77
CA LEU A 59 -10.78 -1.32 9.11
C LEU A 59 -9.57 -0.64 9.78
N ALA A 60 -9.56 -0.60 11.12
CA ALA A 60 -8.45 -0.06 11.88
C ALA A 60 -7.14 -0.84 11.66
N ASP A 61 -7.20 -2.18 11.67
CA ASP A 61 -6.04 -3.03 11.43
C ASP A 61 -5.48 -2.83 10.01
N GLN A 62 -6.34 -2.78 9.00
CA GLN A 62 -5.91 -2.54 7.62
C GLN A 62 -5.30 -1.14 7.47
N ALA A 63 -5.91 -0.11 8.06
CA ALA A 63 -5.38 1.24 8.04
C ALA A 63 -4.02 1.34 8.73
N LYS A 64 -3.82 0.61 9.84
CA LYS A 64 -2.54 0.53 10.54
C LYS A 64 -1.46 -0.09 9.66
N SER A 65 -1.75 -1.20 8.98
CA SER A 65 -0.81 -1.84 8.05
C SER A 65 -0.44 -0.93 6.87
N VAL A 66 -1.42 -0.21 6.31
CA VAL A 66 -1.17 0.77 5.24
C VAL A 66 -0.31 1.92 5.73
N LYS A 67 -0.57 2.47 6.93
CA LYS A 67 0.25 3.53 7.51
C LYS A 67 1.69 3.07 7.74
N ALA A 68 1.88 1.87 8.29
CA ALA A 68 3.20 1.28 8.49
C ALA A 68 3.96 1.12 7.18
N LEU A 69 3.29 0.79 6.07
CA LEU A 69 3.94 0.73 4.75
C LEU A 69 4.36 2.12 4.23
N LEU A 70 3.61 3.16 4.56
CA LEU A 70 3.91 4.54 4.12
C LEU A 70 5.03 5.19 4.94
N GLU A 71 5.37 4.62 6.10
CA GLU A 71 6.55 5.01 6.88
C GLU A 71 7.81 4.60 6.11
N THR A 72 8.38 5.54 5.36
CA THR A 72 9.57 5.32 4.55
C THR A 72 10.75 6.14 5.08
N ASP A 73 11.93 5.52 5.11
CA ASP A 73 13.17 6.22 5.45
C ASP A 73 13.54 7.14 4.29
N CYS A 74 13.76 8.42 4.61
CA CYS A 74 14.13 9.44 3.62
C CYS A 74 15.49 9.16 2.96
N ALA A 75 16.32 8.28 3.52
CA ALA A 75 17.59 7.86 2.91
C ALA A 75 17.44 6.77 1.85
N ALA A 76 16.29 6.11 1.75
CA ALA A 76 16.06 4.96 0.87
C ALA A 76 14.76 5.12 0.06
N PRO A 77 14.78 5.92 -1.03
CA PRO A 77 13.63 6.02 -1.91
C PRO A 77 13.31 4.65 -2.53
N VAL A 78 12.06 4.23 -2.38
CA VAL A 78 11.55 2.96 -2.90
C VAL A 78 11.13 3.14 -4.37
N LEU A 79 11.44 2.16 -5.22
CA LEU A 79 11.08 2.16 -6.63
C LEU A 79 9.56 1.99 -6.84
N LEU A 80 9.02 2.47 -7.97
CA LEU A 80 7.58 2.39 -8.28
C LEU A 80 7.09 0.93 -8.31
N GLY A 81 7.87 0.02 -8.89
CA GLY A 81 7.56 -1.41 -8.95
C GLY A 81 7.41 -2.01 -7.57
N GLU A 82 8.32 -1.69 -6.66
CA GLU A 82 8.31 -2.18 -5.28
C GLU A 82 7.14 -1.58 -4.49
N GLN A 83 6.89 -0.27 -4.65
CA GLN A 83 5.72 0.37 -4.04
C GLN A 83 4.41 -0.27 -4.54
N ALA A 84 4.30 -0.55 -5.83
CA ALA A 84 3.11 -1.13 -6.43
C ALA A 84 2.87 -2.56 -5.93
N VAL A 85 3.90 -3.40 -5.85
CA VAL A 85 3.82 -4.78 -5.34
C VAL A 85 3.43 -4.78 -3.86
N ALA A 86 4.07 -3.94 -3.04
CA ALA A 86 3.77 -3.86 -1.62
C ALA A 86 2.33 -3.43 -1.35
N LEU A 87 1.86 -2.39 -2.06
CA LEU A 87 0.47 -1.95 -1.97
C LEU A 87 -0.51 -2.98 -2.53
N TYR A 88 -0.16 -3.71 -3.60
CA TYR A 88 -0.98 -4.80 -4.12
C TYR A 88 -1.20 -5.89 -3.07
N ALA A 89 -0.13 -6.35 -2.42
CA ALA A 89 -0.18 -7.40 -1.40
C ALA A 89 -1.11 -7.02 -0.24
N LEU A 90 -1.01 -5.79 0.27
CA LEU A 90 -1.85 -5.31 1.37
C LEU A 90 -3.31 -5.08 0.95
N LEU A 91 -3.55 -4.47 -0.20
CA LEU A 91 -4.87 -3.95 -0.57
C LEU A 91 -5.73 -4.97 -1.31
N LYS A 92 -5.12 -5.79 -2.16
CA LYS A 92 -5.80 -6.76 -3.02
C LYS A 92 -5.71 -8.17 -2.46
N ALA A 93 -4.49 -8.63 -2.19
CA ALA A 93 -4.26 -9.97 -1.67
C ALA A 93 -4.55 -10.09 -0.16
N LYS A 94 -4.71 -8.96 0.55
CA LYS A 94 -5.00 -8.90 1.99
C LYS A 94 -3.96 -9.64 2.84
N CYS A 95 -2.71 -9.60 2.42
CA CYS A 95 -1.60 -10.14 3.19
C CYS A 95 -1.39 -9.35 4.49
N ALA A 96 -0.83 -10.03 5.49
CA ALA A 96 -0.35 -9.36 6.69
C ALA A 96 0.85 -8.46 6.36
N PHE A 97 1.04 -7.37 7.12
CA PHE A 97 2.14 -6.42 6.86
C PHE A 97 3.51 -7.08 6.97
N GLU A 98 3.65 -8.05 7.87
CA GLU A 98 4.86 -8.84 8.10
C GLU A 98 5.27 -9.69 6.90
N GLN A 99 4.34 -9.97 5.99
CA GLN A 99 4.58 -10.76 4.77
C GLN A 99 5.01 -9.88 3.58
N VAL A 100 4.95 -8.56 3.69
CA VAL A 100 5.27 -7.65 2.58
C VAL A 100 6.78 -7.62 2.29
N GLU A 101 7.62 -7.50 3.31
CA GLU A 101 9.07 -7.50 3.13
C GLU A 101 9.62 -8.85 2.57
N PRO A 102 9.21 -10.03 3.08
CA PRO A 102 9.65 -11.29 2.48
C PRO A 102 9.13 -11.48 1.05
N LEU A 103 7.92 -11.00 0.74
CA LEU A 103 7.42 -10.95 -0.64
C LEU A 103 8.31 -10.09 -1.54
N LEU A 104 8.67 -8.88 -1.10
CA LEU A 104 9.55 -8.00 -1.88
C LEU A 104 10.93 -8.63 -2.07
N ALA A 105 11.50 -9.26 -1.04
CA ALA A 105 12.76 -9.98 -1.13
C ALA A 105 12.70 -11.14 -2.14
N GLU A 106 11.60 -11.91 -2.14
CA GLU A 106 11.39 -12.99 -3.09
C GLU A 106 11.22 -12.49 -4.52
N VAL A 107 10.42 -11.44 -4.74
CA VAL A 107 10.24 -10.83 -6.05
C VAL A 107 11.56 -10.27 -6.58
N ARG A 108 12.35 -9.58 -5.74
CA ARG A 108 13.69 -9.10 -6.11
C ARG A 108 14.65 -10.23 -6.50
N ALA A 109 14.59 -11.36 -5.80
CA ALA A 109 15.52 -12.48 -6.01
C ALA A 109 15.15 -13.39 -7.18
N LYS A 110 13.85 -13.69 -7.35
CA LYS A 110 13.37 -14.72 -8.29
C LYS A 110 12.59 -14.16 -9.47
N HIS A 111 11.95 -13.00 -9.31
CA HIS A 111 11.06 -12.42 -10.31
C HIS A 111 11.36 -10.93 -10.59
N PRO A 112 12.62 -10.53 -10.85
CA PRO A 112 12.96 -9.12 -11.07
C PRO A 112 12.24 -8.54 -12.31
N THR A 113 11.88 -9.39 -13.27
CA THR A 113 11.12 -9.02 -14.46
C THR A 113 9.78 -8.36 -14.13
N ILE A 114 9.12 -8.75 -13.04
CA ILE A 114 7.86 -8.12 -12.59
C ILE A 114 8.11 -6.65 -12.23
N LEU A 115 9.20 -6.37 -11.50
CA LEU A 115 9.55 -5.01 -11.09
C LEU A 115 9.93 -4.17 -12.31
N GLU A 116 10.74 -4.71 -13.22
CA GLU A 116 11.16 -4.03 -14.45
C GLU A 116 9.99 -3.70 -15.38
N GLU A 117 9.02 -4.61 -15.52
CA GLU A 117 7.83 -4.37 -16.31
C GLU A 117 6.94 -3.28 -15.71
N VAL A 118 6.79 -3.24 -14.39
CA VAL A 118 6.03 -2.18 -13.72
C VAL A 118 6.74 -0.83 -13.83
N GLU A 119 8.07 -0.80 -13.72
CA GLU A 119 8.85 0.43 -13.94
C GLU A 119 8.73 0.94 -15.38
N THR A 120 8.85 0.05 -16.36
CA THR A 120 8.86 0.42 -17.79
C THR A 120 7.47 0.82 -18.28
N SER A 121 6.45 0.04 -17.91
CA SER A 121 5.08 0.28 -18.37
C SER A 121 4.33 1.28 -17.48
N GLY A 122 4.79 1.51 -16.25
CA GLY A 122 4.07 2.25 -15.22
C GLY A 122 2.73 1.62 -14.82
N ASN A 123 2.48 0.37 -15.23
CA ASN A 123 1.18 -0.29 -15.12
C ASN A 123 1.31 -1.66 -14.45
N LEU A 124 0.25 -2.04 -13.72
CA LEU A 124 0.09 -3.38 -13.16
C LEU A 124 -0.99 -4.08 -14.00
N ASN A 125 -0.60 -4.95 -14.93
CA ASN A 125 -1.54 -5.64 -15.80
C ASN A 125 -2.14 -6.87 -15.08
N TYR A 126 -3.20 -7.48 -15.65
CA TYR A 126 -3.84 -8.66 -15.05
C TYR A 126 -2.92 -9.89 -15.01
N GLU A 127 -1.95 -9.99 -15.92
CA GLU A 127 -1.01 -11.11 -15.99
C GLU A 127 0.00 -11.05 -14.83
N LEU A 128 0.52 -9.86 -14.53
CA LEU A 128 1.41 -9.59 -13.41
C LEU A 128 0.67 -9.74 -12.08
N GLU A 129 -0.60 -9.32 -12.00
CA GLU A 129 -1.44 -9.57 -10.82
C GLU A 129 -1.59 -11.08 -10.56
N ALA A 130 -1.85 -11.87 -11.60
CA ALA A 130 -1.96 -13.33 -11.46
C ALA A 130 -0.63 -13.98 -11.04
N GLN A 131 0.51 -13.50 -11.57
CA GLN A 131 1.82 -13.97 -11.14
C GLN A 131 2.10 -13.63 -9.67
N LEU A 132 1.77 -12.40 -9.25
CA LEU A 132 1.90 -11.98 -7.86
C LEU A 132 1.02 -12.80 -6.92
N ASP A 133 -0.22 -13.11 -7.32
CA ASP A 133 -1.11 -13.96 -6.52
C ASP A 133 -0.53 -15.38 -6.33
N GLU A 134 0.09 -15.96 -7.35
CA GLU A 134 0.74 -17.27 -7.22
C GLU A 134 1.98 -17.22 -6.32
N ILE A 135 2.79 -16.16 -6.40
CA ILE A 135 3.94 -15.95 -5.49
C ILE A 135 3.45 -15.79 -4.06
N ILE A 136 2.41 -14.98 -3.84
CA ILE A 136 1.83 -14.73 -2.52
C ILE A 136 1.26 -16.01 -1.90
N LYS A 137 0.63 -16.89 -2.69
CA LYS A 137 0.16 -18.20 -2.20
C LYS A 137 1.29 -19.16 -1.84
N ALA A 138 2.46 -18.97 -2.43
CA ALA A 138 3.63 -19.81 -2.19
C ALA A 138 4.45 -19.38 -0.95
N LEU A 139 4.16 -18.19 -0.41
CA LEU A 139 4.69 -17.63 0.84
C LEU A 139 3.89 -18.09 2.07
#